data_AF-A0A512JA63-F1
#
_entry.id   AF-A0A512JA63-F1
#
_cell.length_a   1.000
_cell.length_b   1.000
_cell.length_c   1.000
_cell.angle_alpha   90.00
_cell.angle_beta   90.00
_cell.angle_gamma   90.00
#
_symmetry.space_group_name_H-M   'P 1'
#
loop_
_entity.id
_entity.type
_entity.pdbx_description
1 polymer ?
#
loop_
_entity_poly.entity_id
_entity_poly.type
_entity_poly.pdbx_seq_one_letter_code
_entity_poly.pdbx_strand_id
1 'polypeptide(L)'
;MVTADDELALVRPTVVEAVQALRDRGLSQMRAYQRLGGMVGKSPTWVRGIVGRDPNIGVRLRDALNIRAAYDQLCARVEAAAEKVEAENNQLREAIDVALSARATPVPSPVEATQPQAAAPRSAGRAPTQALRRARAGAPVPADQPSLGVNDLPLWRAIEGE
;
A
#
# COMPACT_ATOMS: atom_id res chain seq x y z
N MET A 1 -34.33 19.14 -25.44
CA MET A 1 -35.10 18.58 -24.30
C MET A 1 -34.15 17.64 -23.59
N VAL A 2 -33.86 17.85 -22.31
CA VAL A 2 -33.03 16.90 -21.55
C VAL A 2 -33.89 15.67 -21.26
N THR A 3 -33.39 14.49 -21.59
CA THR A 3 -34.06 13.20 -21.40
C THR A 3 -33.54 12.51 -20.14
N ALA A 4 -34.25 11.50 -19.65
CA ALA A 4 -33.79 10.70 -18.50
C ALA A 4 -32.45 9.98 -18.80
N ASP A 5 -32.19 9.64 -20.07
CA ASP A 5 -30.90 9.08 -20.50
C ASP A 5 -29.76 10.12 -20.41
N ASP A 6 -30.02 11.40 -20.71
CA ASP A 6 -29.03 12.48 -20.53
C ASP A 6 -28.69 12.69 -19.05
N GLU A 7 -29.70 12.66 -18.17
CA GLU A 7 -29.50 12.77 -16.71
C GLU A 7 -28.73 11.56 -16.15
N LEU A 8 -29.03 10.35 -16.61
CA LEU A 8 -28.30 9.14 -16.23
C LEU A 8 -26.87 9.15 -16.78
N ALA A 9 -26.64 9.66 -17.99
CA ALA A 9 -25.32 9.80 -18.59
C ALA A 9 -24.41 10.76 -17.80
N LEU A 10 -24.97 11.84 -17.24
CA LEU A 10 -24.25 12.80 -16.39
C LEU A 10 -23.81 12.21 -15.04
N VAL A 11 -24.69 11.45 -14.39
CA VAL A 11 -24.48 10.98 -13.00
C VAL A 11 -23.75 9.63 -12.93
N ARG A 12 -23.89 8.78 -13.96
CA ARG A 12 -23.29 7.45 -14.00
C ARG A 12 -21.76 7.41 -13.82
N PRO A 13 -20.93 8.31 -14.41
CA PRO A 13 -19.48 8.28 -14.20
C PRO A 13 -19.11 8.35 -12.72
N THR A 14 -19.68 9.31 -11.98
CA THR A 14 -19.46 9.49 -10.54
C THR A 14 -19.92 8.27 -9.72
N VAL A 15 -21.03 7.62 -10.09
CA VAL A 15 -21.48 6.37 -9.45
C VAL A 15 -20.50 5.21 -9.71
N VAL A 16 -19.97 5.10 -10.93
CA VAL A 16 -18.98 4.07 -11.29
C VAL A 16 -17.67 4.28 -10.55
N GLU A 17 -17.16 5.52 -10.50
CA GLU A 17 -15.97 5.90 -9.74
C GLU A 17 -16.14 5.64 -8.23
N ALA A 18 -17.27 6.05 -7.64
CA ALA A 18 -17.58 5.77 -6.24
C ALA A 18 -17.60 4.26 -5.92
N VAL A 19 -18.18 3.45 -6.80
CA VAL A 19 -18.15 1.97 -6.65
C VAL A 19 -16.73 1.44 -6.77
N GLN A 20 -15.92 1.95 -7.71
CA GLN A 20 -14.56 1.48 -7.90
C GLN A 20 -13.67 1.85 -6.71
N ALA A 21 -13.71 3.09 -6.23
CA ALA A 21 -12.97 3.54 -5.06
C ALA A 21 -13.35 2.77 -3.76
N LEU A 22 -14.59 2.27 -3.66
CA LEU A 22 -14.98 1.33 -2.60
C LEU A 22 -14.37 -0.06 -2.81
N ARG A 23 -14.28 -0.56 -4.05
CA ARG A 23 -13.66 -1.85 -4.35
C ARG A 23 -12.14 -1.86 -4.14
N ASP A 24 -11.47 -0.74 -4.45
CA ASP A 24 -10.02 -0.58 -4.25
C ASP A 24 -9.65 -0.59 -2.75
N ARG A 25 -10.62 -0.27 -1.88
CA ARG A 25 -10.55 -0.46 -0.41
C ARG A 25 -10.88 -1.88 0.06
N GLY A 26 -10.92 -2.86 -0.85
CA GLY A 26 -11.17 -4.27 -0.54
C GLY A 26 -12.64 -4.67 -0.41
N LEU A 27 -13.62 -3.79 -0.65
CA LEU A 27 -15.02 -4.19 -0.62
C LEU A 27 -15.37 -5.04 -1.86
N SER A 28 -16.09 -6.14 -1.65
CA SER A 28 -16.70 -6.87 -2.77
C SER A 28 -17.71 -5.97 -3.52
N GLN A 29 -17.91 -6.23 -4.81
CA GLN A 29 -18.78 -5.40 -5.67
C GLN A 29 -20.20 -5.22 -5.09
N MET A 30 -20.77 -6.26 -4.48
CA MET A 30 -22.08 -6.18 -3.83
C MET A 30 -22.05 -5.33 -2.54
N ARG A 31 -20.97 -5.41 -1.75
CA ARG A 31 -20.78 -4.55 -0.57
C ARG A 31 -20.55 -3.09 -0.97
N ALA A 32 -19.87 -2.82 -2.08
CA ALA A 32 -19.73 -1.48 -2.64
C ALA A 32 -21.11 -0.89 -3.04
N TYR A 33 -21.95 -1.65 -3.75
CA TYR A 33 -23.33 -1.24 -4.05
C TYR A 33 -24.17 -1.01 -2.79
N GLN A 34 -24.05 -1.88 -1.78
CA GLN A 34 -24.76 -1.72 -0.51
C GLN A 34 -24.33 -0.46 0.25
N ARG A 35 -23.01 -0.19 0.29
CA ARG A 35 -22.45 0.98 0.97
C ARG A 35 -22.83 2.28 0.26
N LEU A 36 -22.69 2.34 -1.07
CA LEU A 36 -23.08 3.51 -1.85
C LEU A 36 -24.58 3.76 -1.82
N GLY A 37 -25.40 2.71 -1.95
CA GLY A 37 -26.85 2.81 -1.80
C GLY A 37 -27.24 3.38 -0.43
N GLY A 38 -26.61 2.89 0.64
CA GLY A 38 -26.81 3.41 2.00
C GLY A 38 -26.45 4.90 2.16
N MET A 39 -25.39 5.38 1.50
CA MET A 39 -25.00 6.80 1.53
C MET A 39 -25.96 7.70 0.72
N VAL A 40 -26.52 7.20 -0.38
CA VAL A 40 -27.43 7.97 -1.27
C VAL A 40 -28.91 7.88 -0.82
N GLY A 41 -29.24 6.92 0.06
CA GLY A 41 -30.61 6.62 0.49
C GLY A 41 -31.38 5.73 -0.50
N LYS A 42 -30.69 4.80 -1.16
CA LYS A 42 -31.20 3.96 -2.26
C LYS A 42 -30.84 2.49 -2.07
N SER A 43 -31.53 1.59 -2.78
CA SER A 43 -31.24 0.16 -2.72
C SER A 43 -29.93 -0.19 -3.46
N PRO A 44 -29.26 -1.30 -3.10
CA PRO A 44 -28.10 -1.80 -3.85
C PRO A 44 -28.46 -2.15 -5.30
N THR A 45 -29.70 -2.58 -5.54
CA THR A 45 -30.23 -2.89 -6.88
C THR A 45 -30.36 -1.65 -7.76
N TRP A 46 -30.77 -0.51 -7.19
CA TRP A 46 -30.85 0.77 -7.91
C TRP A 46 -29.46 1.23 -8.36
N VAL A 47 -28.46 1.17 -7.47
CA VAL A 47 -27.05 1.47 -7.80
C VAL A 47 -26.54 0.54 -8.91
N ARG A 48 -26.81 -0.76 -8.81
CA ARG A 48 -26.43 -1.75 -9.84
C ARG A 48 -27.02 -1.41 -11.21
N GLY A 49 -28.30 -1.00 -11.28
CA GLY A 49 -28.93 -0.67 -12.56
C GLY A 49 -28.39 0.61 -13.19
N ILE A 50 -28.02 1.64 -12.41
CA ILE A 50 -27.32 2.83 -12.95
C ILE A 50 -25.97 2.44 -13.57
N VAL A 51 -25.18 1.63 -12.87
CA VAL A 51 -23.90 1.12 -13.40
C VAL A 51 -24.14 0.33 -14.70
N GLY A 52 -25.18 -0.52 -14.70
CA GLY A 52 -25.60 -1.35 -15.82
C GLY A 52 -26.36 -0.66 -16.96
N ARG A 53 -26.65 0.65 -16.86
CA ARG A 53 -27.48 1.40 -17.83
C ARG A 53 -28.89 0.83 -18.03
N ASP A 54 -29.56 0.47 -16.93
CA ASP A 54 -30.96 0.06 -16.97
C ASP A 54 -31.86 1.29 -17.29
N PRO A 55 -32.56 1.32 -18.45
CA PRO A 55 -33.37 2.47 -18.87
C PRO A 55 -34.60 2.70 -17.98
N ASN A 56 -34.97 1.74 -17.12
CA ASN A 56 -36.09 1.89 -16.20
C ASN A 56 -35.72 2.69 -14.93
N ILE A 57 -34.44 3.05 -14.74
CA ILE A 57 -33.98 3.77 -13.56
C ILE A 57 -33.91 5.27 -13.82
N GLY A 58 -34.97 5.98 -13.42
CA GLY A 58 -34.94 7.43 -13.31
C GLY A 58 -34.03 7.89 -12.16
N VAL A 59 -33.10 8.81 -12.48
CA VAL A 59 -32.29 9.56 -11.51
C VAL A 59 -32.93 10.94 -11.33
N ARG A 60 -33.51 11.23 -10.17
CA ARG A 60 -34.07 12.57 -9.93
C ARG A 60 -32.97 13.56 -9.52
N LEU A 61 -33.22 14.87 -9.67
CA LEU A 61 -32.29 15.92 -9.20
C LEU A 61 -31.82 15.72 -7.75
N ARG A 62 -32.72 15.33 -6.83
CA ARG A 62 -32.37 15.00 -5.44
C ARG A 62 -31.38 13.84 -5.35
N ASP A 63 -31.51 12.85 -6.20
CA ASP A 63 -30.64 11.67 -6.23
C ASP A 63 -29.26 12.05 -6.77
N ALA A 64 -29.19 12.91 -7.79
CA ALA A 64 -27.93 13.45 -8.31
C ALA A 64 -27.17 14.28 -7.26
N LEU A 65 -27.87 15.13 -6.50
CA LEU A 65 -27.29 15.89 -5.39
C LEU A 65 -26.79 14.98 -4.26
N ASN A 66 -27.57 13.96 -3.89
CA ASN A 66 -27.16 12.96 -2.90
C ASN A 66 -25.93 12.15 -3.37
N ILE A 67 -25.85 11.79 -4.65
CA ILE A 67 -24.70 11.09 -5.23
C ILE A 67 -23.44 11.94 -5.16
N ARG A 68 -23.54 13.23 -5.52
CA ARG A 68 -22.41 14.16 -5.42
C ARG A 68 -21.94 14.29 -3.96
N ALA A 69 -22.84 14.55 -3.02
CA ALA A 69 -22.50 14.65 -1.61
C ALA A 69 -21.89 13.35 -1.04
N ALA A 70 -22.36 12.18 -1.49
CA ALA A 70 -21.78 10.88 -1.11
C ALA A 70 -20.38 10.64 -1.70
N TYR A 71 -20.13 11.15 -2.91
CA TYR A 71 -18.81 11.12 -3.56
C TYR A 71 -17.83 12.07 -2.86
N ASP A 72 -18.23 13.31 -2.61
CA ASP A 72 -17.40 14.32 -1.91
C ASP A 72 -16.99 13.81 -0.50
N GLN A 73 -17.92 13.18 0.24
CA GLN A 73 -17.63 12.51 1.51
C GLN A 73 -16.69 11.29 1.38
N LEU A 74 -16.69 10.62 0.23
CA LEU A 74 -15.78 9.51 -0.02
C LEU A 74 -14.37 10.03 -0.32
N CYS A 75 -14.22 11.07 -1.14
CA CYS A 75 -12.95 11.75 -1.42
C CYS A 75 -12.31 12.30 -0.15
N ALA A 76 -13.04 13.05 0.67
CA ALA A 76 -12.54 13.55 1.95
C ALA A 76 -12.08 12.42 2.90
N ARG A 77 -12.71 11.24 2.84
CA ARG A 77 -12.27 10.03 3.58
C ARG A 77 -11.12 9.28 2.92
N VAL A 78 -10.78 9.54 1.66
CA VAL A 78 -9.53 9.06 1.04
C VAL A 78 -8.39 9.97 1.48
N GLU A 79 -8.57 11.28 1.35
CA GLU A 79 -7.59 12.31 1.70
C GLU A 79 -7.18 12.20 3.18
N ALA A 80 -8.13 12.21 4.12
CA ALA A 80 -7.84 12.06 5.55
C ALA A 80 -7.20 10.70 5.91
N ALA A 81 -7.40 9.65 5.10
CA ALA A 81 -6.72 8.37 5.30
C ALA A 81 -5.28 8.39 4.77
N ALA A 82 -5.04 9.08 3.65
CA ALA A 82 -3.71 9.31 3.10
C ALA A 82 -2.86 10.16 4.05
N GLU A 83 -3.39 11.30 4.54
CA GLU A 83 -2.73 12.16 5.52
C GLU A 83 -2.30 11.40 6.79
N LYS A 84 -3.15 10.50 7.29
CA LYS A 84 -2.83 9.64 8.45
C LYS A 84 -1.68 8.68 8.16
N VAL A 85 -1.66 8.06 6.98
CA VAL A 85 -0.58 7.15 6.55
C VAL A 85 0.73 7.91 6.33
N GLU A 86 0.68 9.12 5.78
CA GLU A 86 1.86 9.98 5.63
C GLU A 86 2.44 10.42 6.99
N ALA A 87 1.58 10.81 7.94
CA ALA A 87 2.00 11.13 9.30
C ALA A 87 2.64 9.94 10.02
N GLU A 88 2.06 8.74 9.91
CA GLU A 88 2.64 7.50 10.43
C GLU A 88 3.97 7.15 9.75
N ASN A 89 4.08 7.35 8.44
CA ASN A 89 5.34 7.10 7.72
C ASN A 89 6.45 8.07 8.14
N ASN A 90 6.13 9.33 8.38
CA ASN A 90 7.09 10.32 8.88
C ASN A 90 7.56 9.98 10.30
N GLN A 91 6.66 9.60 11.21
CA GLN A 91 7.02 9.14 12.56
C GLN A 91 7.95 7.90 12.51
N LEU A 92 7.70 6.96 11.60
CA LEU A 92 8.56 5.78 11.42
C LEU A 92 9.95 6.17 10.87
N ARG A 93 10.04 7.15 9.96
CA ARG A 93 11.32 7.67 9.46
C ARG A 93 12.12 8.34 10.58
N GLU A 94 11.50 9.22 11.34
CA GLU A 94 12.13 9.89 12.49
C GLU A 94 12.64 8.86 13.52
N ALA A 95 11.86 7.82 13.83
CA ALA A 95 12.28 6.75 14.73
C ALA A 95 13.48 5.94 14.18
N ILE A 96 13.53 5.69 12.87
CA ILE A 96 14.67 5.04 12.22
C ILE A 96 15.91 5.93 12.26
N ASP A 97 15.78 7.22 11.93
CA ASP A 97 16.91 8.16 11.93
C ASP A 97 17.50 8.34 13.33
N VAL A 98 16.64 8.40 14.37
CA VAL A 98 17.08 8.39 15.78
C VAL A 98 17.81 7.09 16.13
N ALA A 99 17.28 5.93 15.74
CA ALA A 99 17.90 4.64 16.03
C ALA A 99 19.26 4.45 15.32
N LEU A 100 19.38 4.92 14.07
CA LEU A 100 20.64 4.93 13.32
C LEU A 100 21.66 5.90 13.92
N SER A 101 21.21 7.11 14.33
CA SER A 101 22.07 8.11 14.98
C SER A 101 22.60 7.64 16.33
N ALA A 102 21.75 6.99 17.14
CA ALA A 102 22.15 6.41 18.43
C ALA A 102 23.21 5.29 18.25
N ARG A 103 23.08 4.49 17.18
CA ARG A 103 24.04 3.43 16.82
C ARG A 103 25.36 3.97 16.25
N ALA A 104 25.40 5.23 15.81
CA ALA A 104 26.59 5.89 15.27
C ALA A 104 27.48 6.56 16.35
N THR A 105 27.24 6.31 17.64
CA THR A 105 28.14 6.72 18.72
C THR A 105 29.53 6.11 18.48
N PRO A 106 30.58 6.93 18.28
CA PRO A 106 31.91 6.40 18.07
C PRO A 106 32.38 5.73 19.36
N VAL A 107 32.65 4.43 19.31
CA VAL A 107 33.40 3.75 20.37
C VAL A 107 34.72 4.51 20.53
N PRO A 108 35.07 5.01 21.72
CA PRO A 108 36.36 5.67 21.92
C PRO A 108 37.45 4.63 21.65
N SER A 109 38.20 4.81 20.56
CA SER A 109 39.36 3.97 20.26
C SER A 109 40.27 3.94 21.48
N PRO A 110 40.64 2.75 22.01
CA PRO A 110 41.63 2.68 23.05
C PRO A 110 42.92 3.29 22.52
N VAL A 111 43.44 4.28 23.26
CA VAL A 111 44.61 5.08 22.88
C VAL A 111 45.78 4.16 22.55
N GLU A 112 46.36 4.31 21.35
CA GLU A 112 47.54 3.54 20.93
C GLU A 112 48.69 3.77 21.91
N ALA A 113 49.10 2.70 22.59
CA ALA A 113 50.33 2.68 23.35
C ALA A 113 51.52 2.66 22.38
N THR A 114 52.16 3.82 22.22
CA THR A 114 53.37 3.99 21.41
C THR A 114 54.48 3.02 21.82
N GLN A 115 54.88 2.10 20.94
CA GLN A 115 56.19 1.44 20.99
C GLN A 115 56.81 1.32 19.57
N PRO A 116 58.16 1.31 19.46
CA PRO A 116 58.85 1.87 18.30
C PRO A 116 59.11 0.89 17.15
N GLN A 117 59.43 1.49 15.99
CA GLN A 117 59.84 0.80 14.76
C GLN A 117 61.09 -0.06 14.95
N ALA A 118 61.06 -1.28 14.41
CA ALA A 118 62.23 -2.07 14.05
C ALA A 118 62.16 -2.44 12.56
N ALA A 119 63.30 -2.36 11.87
CA ALA A 119 63.36 -2.38 10.40
C ALA A 119 63.18 -3.78 9.77
N ALA A 120 62.55 -3.81 8.59
CA ALA A 120 62.59 -4.96 7.67
C ALA A 120 63.90 -4.95 6.85
N PRO A 121 64.37 -6.10 6.29
CA PRO A 121 63.86 -6.48 4.96
C PRO A 121 63.84 -7.99 4.59
N ARG A 122 62.86 -8.34 3.72
CA ARG A 122 62.91 -9.31 2.59
C ARG A 122 63.25 -10.80 2.82
N SER A 123 62.31 -11.68 2.45
CA SER A 123 62.45 -12.59 1.28
C SER A 123 61.13 -13.31 0.96
N ALA A 124 61.03 -14.00 -0.20
CA ALA A 124 59.76 -14.32 -0.87
C ALA A 124 59.26 -15.77 -0.71
N GLY A 125 57.93 -15.98 -0.81
CA GLY A 125 57.26 -17.30 -0.84
C GLY A 125 55.97 -17.31 -1.68
N ARG A 126 55.68 -18.42 -2.40
CA ARG A 126 54.82 -18.48 -3.62
C ARG A 126 53.84 -19.68 -3.59
N ALA A 127 52.53 -19.59 -3.91
CA ALA A 127 51.69 -18.39 -4.10
C ALA A 127 50.16 -18.56 -3.82
N PRO A 128 49.32 -19.24 -4.63
CA PRO A 128 48.09 -18.57 -5.07
C PRO A 128 46.75 -19.28 -4.78
N THR A 129 45.82 -18.57 -4.12
CA THR A 129 44.36 -18.90 -4.04
C THR A 129 43.63 -17.72 -3.36
N GLN A 130 42.39 -17.32 -3.69
CA GLN A 130 41.41 -17.70 -4.72
C GLN A 130 40.85 -16.42 -5.40
N ALA A 131 40.40 -16.52 -6.65
CA ALA A 131 39.65 -15.45 -7.29
C ALA A 131 38.23 -15.35 -6.72
N LEU A 132 37.79 -14.12 -6.40
CA LEU A 132 36.40 -13.80 -6.02
C LEU A 132 35.44 -14.18 -7.17
N ARG A 133 34.79 -15.34 -7.05
CA ARG A 133 33.67 -15.71 -7.94
C ARG A 133 32.50 -14.78 -7.67
N ARG A 134 32.11 -13.99 -8.67
CA ARG A 134 30.76 -13.40 -8.73
C ARG A 134 29.73 -14.52 -8.58
N ALA A 135 28.79 -14.36 -7.65
CA ALA A 135 27.63 -15.24 -7.56
C ALA A 135 26.83 -15.13 -8.86
N ARG A 136 26.77 -16.21 -9.63
CA ARG A 136 25.99 -16.29 -10.86
C ARG A 136 24.56 -16.65 -10.45
N ALA A 137 23.60 -15.79 -10.77
CA ALA A 137 22.19 -16.11 -10.59
C ALA A 137 21.83 -17.36 -11.41
N GLY A 138 21.04 -18.27 -10.83
CA GLY A 138 20.60 -19.51 -11.48
C GLY A 138 21.02 -20.78 -10.75
N ALA A 139 20.31 -21.10 -9.67
CA ALA A 139 20.16 -22.48 -9.19
C ALA A 139 18.65 -22.78 -9.14
N PRO A 140 18.17 -23.92 -9.66
CA PRO A 140 16.75 -24.26 -9.59
C PRO A 140 16.34 -24.59 -8.15
N VAL A 141 15.23 -24.03 -7.71
CA VAL A 141 14.63 -24.32 -6.39
C VAL A 141 14.08 -25.75 -6.41
N PRO A 142 14.41 -26.62 -5.44
CA PRO A 142 13.76 -27.93 -5.32
C PRO A 142 12.27 -27.75 -4.99
N ALA A 143 11.41 -28.44 -5.74
CA ALA A 143 9.97 -28.19 -5.82
C ALA A 143 9.14 -28.70 -4.61
N ASP A 144 9.70 -28.65 -3.40
CA ASP A 144 9.13 -29.27 -2.20
C ASP A 144 9.18 -28.33 -0.96
N GLN A 145 9.19 -27.02 -1.20
CA GLN A 145 8.89 -26.03 -0.16
C GLN A 145 7.41 -25.68 -0.23
N PRO A 146 6.63 -25.84 0.87
CA PRO A 146 5.28 -25.29 0.91
C PRO A 146 5.39 -23.78 0.76
N SER A 147 4.66 -23.22 -0.20
CA SER A 147 4.61 -21.78 -0.42
C SER A 147 3.98 -21.11 0.81
N LEU A 148 4.83 -20.60 1.70
CA LEU A 148 4.43 -19.69 2.77
C LEU A 148 3.67 -18.54 2.12
N GLY A 149 2.36 -18.49 2.37
CA GLY A 149 1.51 -17.44 1.84
C GLY A 149 1.96 -16.10 2.42
N VAL A 150 1.60 -15.00 1.75
CA VAL A 150 1.86 -13.64 2.28
C VAL A 150 1.30 -13.48 3.71
N ASN A 151 0.27 -14.26 4.06
CA ASN A 151 -0.37 -14.31 5.38
C ASN A 151 0.43 -15.05 6.48
N ASP A 152 1.44 -15.86 6.15
CA ASP A 152 2.26 -16.56 7.17
C ASP A 152 3.41 -15.70 7.73
N LEU A 153 3.56 -14.45 7.27
CA LEU A 153 4.48 -13.51 7.89
C LEU A 153 3.99 -13.15 9.32
N PRO A 154 4.88 -13.10 10.33
CA PRO A 154 4.49 -12.89 11.73
C PRO A 154 3.80 -11.54 12.00
N LEU A 155 3.89 -10.59 11.06
CA LEU A 155 3.17 -9.32 11.09
C LEU A 155 1.64 -9.47 10.91
N TRP A 156 1.16 -10.46 10.17
CA TRP A 156 -0.28 -10.65 9.93
C TRP A 156 -0.98 -11.36 11.10
N ARG A 157 -0.31 -12.32 11.75
CA ARG A 157 -0.85 -12.99 12.95
C ARG A 157 -1.04 -12.04 14.14
N ALA A 158 -0.38 -10.89 14.16
CA ALA A 158 -0.61 -9.84 15.16
C ALA A 158 -1.89 -9.03 14.93
N ILE A 159 -2.50 -9.13 13.73
CA ILE A 159 -3.73 -8.42 13.35
C ILE A 159 -4.97 -9.33 13.51
N GLU A 160 -4.81 -10.64 13.37
CA GLU A 160 -5.87 -11.66 13.52
C GLU A 160 -5.94 -12.29 14.93
N GLY A 161 -5.62 -11.52 15.98
CA GLY A 161 -5.58 -12.01 17.36
C GLY A 161 -6.96 -12.40 17.94
N GLU A 162 -7.04 -13.64 18.42
CA GLU A 162 -8.04 -14.32 19.28
C GLU A 162 -9.49 -13.76 19.37
#